data_AF-A0A444MMH4-F1
#
_entry.id   AF-A0A444MMH4-F1
#
_cell.length_a   1.000
_cell.length_b   1.000
_cell.length_c   1.000
_cell.angle_alpha   90.00
_cell.angle_beta   90.00
_cell.angle_gamma   90.00
#
_symmetry.space_group_name_H-M   'P 1'
#
loop_
_entity.id
_entity.type
_entity.pdbx_description
1 polymer ?
#
loop_
_entity_poly.entity_id
_entity_poly.type
_entity_poly.pdbx_seq_one_letter_code
_entity_poly.pdbx_strand_id
1 'polypeptide(L)'
;MSISAYQQTSDVQLKVVNVNKTPNATANTGVASSKIFSISFNYLKTAYHTKVMKVLYAGRDAMYKVVMPSSLNEGSNMHWLQRQDEAWVVIMGEPIDAKLLKAVTASIDIQE
;
A
#
# COMPACT_ATOMS: atom_id res chain seq x y z
N MET A 1 -31.96 -43.58 -10.19
CA MET A 1 -31.61 -42.27 -9.61
C MET A 1 -30.26 -41.87 -10.18
N SER A 2 -30.24 -40.88 -11.08
CA SER A 2 -29.04 -40.48 -11.85
C SER A 2 -28.60 -39.10 -11.39
N ILE A 3 -27.34 -38.97 -10.99
CA ILE A 3 -26.76 -37.71 -10.52
C ILE A 3 -26.07 -37.06 -11.71
N SER A 4 -26.62 -35.96 -12.21
CA SER A 4 -25.97 -35.15 -13.25
C SER A 4 -24.97 -34.21 -12.60
N ALA A 5 -23.70 -34.31 -13.01
CA ALA A 5 -22.66 -33.36 -12.61
C ALA A 5 -22.83 -32.06 -13.41
N TYR A 6 -22.97 -30.93 -12.72
CA TYR A 6 -22.94 -29.62 -13.35
C TYR A 6 -21.49 -29.21 -13.61
N GLN A 7 -21.16 -29.07 -14.89
CA GLN A 7 -19.88 -28.60 -15.39
C GLN A 7 -19.91 -27.07 -15.39
N GLN A 8 -19.27 -26.45 -14.40
CA GLN A 8 -19.12 -25.00 -14.33
C GLN A 8 -17.87 -24.59 -15.11
N THR A 9 -18.03 -24.32 -16.40
CA THR A 9 -17.00 -23.66 -17.22
C THR A 9 -17.18 -22.16 -17.14
N SER A 10 -16.16 -21.53 -16.58
CA SER A 10 -15.86 -20.10 -16.55
C SER A 10 -15.70 -19.52 -17.95
N ASP A 11 -16.37 -18.39 -18.25
CA ASP A 11 -15.85 -17.33 -19.11
C ASP A 11 -16.75 -16.08 -18.99
N VAL A 12 -16.41 -15.14 -18.08
CA VAL A 12 -17.03 -13.80 -18.11
C VAL A 12 -16.19 -12.95 -19.04
N GLN A 13 -16.53 -12.97 -20.33
CA GLN A 13 -15.98 -12.02 -21.29
C GLN A 13 -16.43 -10.60 -20.93
N LEU A 14 -15.50 -9.77 -20.46
CA LEU A 14 -15.73 -8.33 -20.31
C LEU A 14 -15.79 -7.68 -21.70
N LYS A 15 -17.02 -7.47 -22.18
CA LYS A 15 -17.31 -6.72 -23.40
C LYS A 15 -16.93 -5.24 -23.19
N VAL A 16 -15.85 -4.80 -23.84
CA VAL A 16 -15.46 -3.38 -23.89
C VAL A 16 -16.48 -2.65 -24.76
N VAL A 17 -17.45 -1.98 -24.13
CA VAL A 17 -18.39 -1.10 -24.83
C VAL A 17 -17.73 0.27 -24.95
N ASN A 18 -17.28 0.59 -26.16
CA ASN A 18 -16.73 1.90 -26.51
C ASN A 18 -17.90 2.89 -26.67
N VAL A 19 -18.13 3.76 -25.67
CA VAL A 19 -19.13 4.83 -25.75
C VAL A 19 -18.41 6.16 -26.00
N ASN A 20 -18.48 6.65 -27.24
CA ASN A 20 -18.10 8.01 -27.59
C ASN A 20 -19.29 8.98 -27.36
N LYS A 21 -18.94 10.24 -27.02
CA LYS A 21 -19.77 11.47 -26.89
C LYS A 21 -20.42 11.66 -25.50
N THR A 22 -20.17 12.72 -24.72
CA THR A 22 -19.95 14.16 -24.99
C THR A 22 -19.33 14.80 -23.73
N PRO A 23 -18.45 15.83 -23.82
CA PRO A 23 -17.75 16.36 -22.64
C PRO A 23 -18.57 17.45 -21.95
N ASN A 24 -19.07 17.18 -20.74
CA ASN A 24 -19.32 18.21 -19.73
C ASN A 24 -19.67 17.59 -18.37
N ALA A 25 -18.64 17.39 -17.57
CA ALA A 25 -18.60 17.62 -16.13
C ALA A 25 -17.16 17.32 -15.72
N THR A 26 -16.51 18.28 -15.07
CA THR A 26 -15.21 18.14 -14.40
C THR A 26 -15.34 17.11 -13.27
N ALA A 27 -15.41 15.84 -13.63
CA ALA A 27 -15.12 14.76 -12.70
C ALA A 27 -13.61 14.76 -12.53
N ASN A 28 -13.11 15.37 -11.45
CA ASN A 28 -11.80 15.06 -10.92
C ASN A 28 -11.82 13.59 -10.49
N THR A 29 -11.78 12.67 -11.45
CA THR A 29 -11.43 11.27 -11.24
C THR A 29 -9.93 11.24 -11.01
N GLY A 30 -9.48 11.77 -9.87
CA GLY A 30 -8.08 11.70 -9.54
C GLY A 30 -7.75 10.23 -9.32
N VAL A 31 -7.02 9.68 -10.29
CA VAL A 31 -6.66 8.27 -10.34
C VAL A 31 -5.77 8.00 -9.14
N ALA A 32 -6.19 7.07 -8.26
CA ALA A 32 -5.32 6.60 -7.20
C ALA A 32 -4.12 5.89 -7.85
N SER A 33 -2.90 6.29 -7.50
CA SER A 33 -1.68 5.65 -7.99
C SER A 33 -0.94 4.95 -6.87
N SER A 34 -0.24 3.88 -7.20
CA SER A 34 0.60 3.17 -6.25
C SER A 34 1.96 2.82 -6.85
N LYS A 35 3.00 2.87 -6.02
CA LYS A 35 4.36 2.48 -6.36
C LYS A 35 4.92 1.62 -5.24
N ILE A 36 5.46 0.46 -5.60
CA ILE A 36 6.17 -0.41 -4.65
C ILE A 36 7.67 -0.19 -4.85
N PHE A 37 8.39 0.00 -3.76
CA PHE A 37 9.84 0.06 -3.75
C PHE A 37 10.38 -0.68 -2.53
N SER A 38 11.66 -1.01 -2.55
CA SER A 38 12.33 -1.63 -1.42
C SER A 38 13.11 -0.60 -0.62
N ILE A 39 13.15 -0.78 0.69
CA ILE A 39 14.02 0.00 1.58
C ILE A 39 14.94 -0.95 2.34
N SER A 40 16.12 -0.44 2.67
CA SER A 40 17.06 -1.08 3.58
C SER A 40 17.25 -0.19 4.80
N PHE A 41 17.21 -0.75 6.00
CA PHE A 41 17.41 -0.02 7.24
C PHE A 41 18.12 -0.89 8.27
N ASN A 42 18.84 -0.25 9.20
CA ASN A 42 19.51 -0.94 10.30
C ASN A 42 18.74 -0.71 11.59
N TYR A 43 18.50 -1.77 12.35
CA TYR A 43 17.87 -1.71 13.66
C TYR A 43 18.51 -2.74 14.59
N LEU A 44 18.86 -2.33 15.82
CA LEU A 44 19.53 -3.18 16.81
C LEU A 44 20.76 -3.95 16.26
N LYS A 45 21.56 -3.29 15.41
CA LYS A 45 22.74 -3.85 14.71
C LYS A 45 22.45 -4.94 13.68
N THR A 46 21.18 -5.15 13.33
CA THR A 46 20.76 -6.05 12.27
C THR A 46 20.30 -5.23 11.06
N ALA A 47 20.73 -5.63 9.87
CA ALA A 47 20.26 -5.05 8.62
C ALA A 47 18.95 -5.71 8.20
N TYR A 48 17.96 -4.89 7.87
CA TYR A 48 16.66 -5.33 7.40
C TYR A 48 16.40 -4.77 6.00
N HIS A 49 15.65 -5.55 5.23
CA HIS A 49 15.21 -5.18 3.91
C HIS A 49 13.73 -5.49 3.80
N THR A 50 12.93 -4.50 3.39
CA THR A 50 11.50 -4.70 3.19
C THR A 50 10.96 -3.90 2.03
N LYS A 51 9.74 -4.24 1.60
CA LYS A 51 8.99 -3.51 0.58
C LYS A 51 8.05 -2.51 1.24
N VAL A 52 7.99 -1.33 0.63
CA VAL A 52 7.06 -0.25 0.97
C VAL A 52 6.19 0.01 -0.25
N MET A 53 4.89 0.14 -0.03
CA MET A 53 3.95 0.59 -1.04
C MET A 53 3.52 2.01 -0.72
N LYS A 54 3.90 2.96 -1.57
CA LYS A 54 3.38 4.32 -1.56
C LYS A 54 2.05 4.35 -2.32
N VAL A 55 1.04 4.93 -1.70
CA VAL A 55 -0.31 5.12 -2.26
C VAL A 55 -0.61 6.61 -2.27
N LEU A 56 -0.98 7.12 -3.43
CA LEU A 56 -1.38 8.51 -3.63
C LEU A 56 -2.87 8.52 -3.99
N TYR A 57 -3.68 9.15 -3.15
CA TYR A 57 -5.08 9.43 -3.45
C TYR A 57 -5.23 10.87 -3.93
N ALA A 58 -6.20 11.11 -4.81
CA ALA A 58 -6.49 12.44 -5.33
C ALA A 58 -6.70 13.47 -4.21
N GLY A 59 -5.87 14.52 -4.19
CA GLY A 59 -5.99 15.62 -3.23
C GLY A 59 -5.71 15.23 -1.77
N ARG A 60 -4.99 14.13 -1.52
CA ARG A 60 -4.54 13.71 -0.18
C ARG A 60 -3.04 13.49 -0.15
N ASP A 61 -2.46 13.55 1.04
CA ASP A 61 -1.05 13.22 1.24
C ASP A 61 -0.79 11.75 0.96
N ALA A 62 0.46 11.45 0.62
CA ALA A 62 0.92 10.09 0.39
C ALA A 62 0.81 9.24 1.65
N MET A 63 0.32 8.01 1.48
CA MET A 63 0.30 6.98 2.51
C MET A 63 1.29 5.88 2.15
N TYR A 64 1.97 5.33 3.15
CA TYR A 64 3.03 4.35 2.96
C TYR A 64 2.68 3.10 3.75
N LYS A 65 2.44 2.00 3.05
CA LYS A 65 2.25 0.69 3.65
C LYS A 65 3.59 0.00 3.78
N VAL A 66 4.01 -0.28 5.00
CA VAL A 66 5.25 -0.97 5.34
C VAL A 66 4.92 -2.32 5.95
N VAL A 67 5.53 -3.38 5.42
CA VAL A 67 5.47 -4.72 6.00
C VAL A 67 6.76 -4.96 6.79
N MET A 68 6.66 -5.03 8.11
CA MET A 68 7.79 -5.34 8.97
C MET A 68 8.05 -6.85 9.02
N PRO A 69 9.32 -7.27 9.10
CA PRO A 69 9.67 -8.61 9.55
C PRO A 69 8.99 -8.97 10.88
N SER A 70 8.48 -10.19 10.99
CA SER A 70 7.83 -10.69 12.22
C SER A 70 8.75 -10.77 13.44
N SER A 71 10.06 -10.71 13.24
CA SER A 71 11.05 -10.63 14.32
C SER A 71 11.15 -9.24 14.95
N LEU A 72 10.55 -8.21 14.34
CA LEU A 72 10.61 -6.83 14.80
C LEU A 72 9.36 -6.36 15.54
N ASN A 73 8.23 -7.07 15.40
CA ASN A 73 7.00 -6.75 16.10
C ASN A 73 6.25 -8.04 16.43
N GLU A 74 5.84 -8.21 17.69
CA GLU A 74 5.01 -9.34 18.12
C GLU A 74 3.54 -9.20 17.68
N GLY A 75 3.12 -7.98 17.29
CA GLY A 75 1.77 -7.66 16.85
C GLY A 75 1.59 -7.67 15.32
N SER A 76 0.92 -6.65 14.80
CA SER A 76 0.73 -6.50 13.36
C SER A 76 2.07 -6.30 12.66
N ASN A 77 2.35 -7.12 11.66
CA ASN A 77 3.50 -6.93 10.78
C ASN A 77 3.27 -5.86 9.71
N MET A 78 2.08 -5.26 9.65
CA MET A 78 1.70 -4.31 8.61
C MET A 78 1.31 -2.98 9.25
N HIS A 79 1.97 -1.92 8.79
CA HIS A 79 1.77 -0.57 9.28
C HIS A 79 1.54 0.38 8.12
N TRP A 80 0.63 1.33 8.31
CA TRP A 80 0.43 2.46 7.42
C TRP A 80 1.00 3.71 8.08
N LEU A 81 1.88 4.37 7.35
CA LEU A 81 2.53 5.60 7.75
C LEU A 81 2.04 6.74 6.85
N GLN A 82 1.91 7.92 7.43
CA GLN A 82 1.61 9.15 6.70
C GLN A 82 2.43 10.28 7.28
N ARG A 83 2.86 11.20 6.42
CA ARG A 83 3.54 12.42 6.85
C ARG A 83 2.50 13.51 7.12
N GLN A 84 2.48 14.04 8.34
CA GLN A 84 1.60 15.13 8.80
C GLN A 84 2.48 16.23 9.38
N ASP A 85 2.42 17.45 8.83
CA ASP A 85 3.18 18.61 9.32
C ASP A 85 4.66 18.29 9.61
N GLU A 86 5.31 17.62 8.66
CA GLU A 86 6.70 17.13 8.72
C GLU A 86 6.98 15.92 9.64
N ALA A 87 6.04 15.52 10.48
CA ALA A 87 6.16 14.35 11.33
C ALA A 87 5.61 13.08 10.66
N TRP A 88 6.27 11.96 10.87
CA TRP A 88 5.76 10.65 10.46
C TRP A 88 4.84 10.08 11.54
N VAL A 89 3.61 9.72 11.14
CA VAL A 89 2.58 9.19 12.03
C VAL A 89 2.16 7.80 11.56
N VAL A 90 2.03 6.87 12.51
CA VAL A 90 1.39 5.56 12.27
C VAL A 90 -0.12 5.78 12.31
N ILE A 91 -0.77 5.66 11.16
CA ILE A 91 -2.22 5.88 11.01
C ILE A 91 -3.03 4.59 11.12
N MET A 92 -2.40 3.44 10.88
CA MET A 92 -3.02 2.12 11.06
C MET A 92 -1.93 1.08 11.33
N GLY A 93 -2.17 0.20 12.30
CA GLY A 93 -1.22 -0.81 12.75
C GLY A 93 -0.97 -0.68 14.26
N GLU A 94 -0.13 -1.56 14.78
CA GLU A 94 0.27 -1.51 16.18
C GLU A 94 1.29 -0.38 16.42
N PRO A 95 1.42 0.12 17.66
CA PRO A 95 2.47 1.05 18.01
C PRO A 95 3.86 0.48 17.67
N ILE A 96 4.68 1.30 17.01
CA ILE A 96 6.05 0.95 16.64
C ILE A 96 7.01 1.65 17.61
N ASP A 97 8.08 0.97 18.02
CA ASP A 97 9.18 1.61 18.74
C ASP A 97 9.69 2.85 17.97
N ALA A 98 9.97 3.93 18.70
CA ALA A 98 10.34 5.22 18.10
C ALA A 98 11.65 5.14 17.30
N LYS A 99 12.62 4.31 17.71
CA LYS A 99 13.88 4.14 16.96
C LYS A 99 13.64 3.34 15.69
N LEU A 100 12.80 2.31 15.75
CA LEU A 100 12.40 1.54 14.57
C LEU A 100 11.64 2.42 13.57
N LEU A 101 10.65 3.19 14.04
CA LEU A 101 9.91 4.12 13.19
C LEU A 101 10.84 5.13 12.52
N LYS A 102 11.79 5.71 13.27
CA LYS A 102 12.79 6.64 12.72
C LYS A 102 13.69 5.99 11.67
N ALA A 103 14.15 4.76 11.91
CA ALA A 103 15.00 4.05 10.94
C ALA A 103 14.25 3.76 9.64
N VAL A 104 13.00 3.32 9.73
CA VAL A 104 12.16 3.01 8.57
C VAL A 104 11.85 4.26 7.77
N THR A 105 11.41 5.33 8.44
CA THR A 105 11.00 6.58 7.81
C THR A 105 12.17 7.30 7.15
N ALA A 106 13.34 7.32 7.79
CA ALA A 106 14.56 7.82 7.18
C ALA A 106 14.93 7.06 5.89
N SER A 107 14.78 5.73 5.88
CA SER A 107 15.02 4.94 4.67
C SER A 107 13.98 5.14 3.58
N ILE A 108 12.74 5.50 3.93
CA ILE A 108 11.72 5.91 2.97
C ILE A 108 12.10 7.26 2.35
N ASP A 109 12.46 8.24 3.17
CA ASP A 109 12.85 9.59 2.73
C ASP A 109 14.10 9.60 1.82
N ILE A 110 15.01 8.64 1.97
CA ILE A 110 16.21 8.50 1.10
C ILE A 110 15.86 7.91 -0.27
N GLN A 111 14.87 7.03 -0.34
CA GLN A 111 14.55 6.26 -1.55
C GLN A 111 13.53 6.95 -2.46
N GLU A 112 12.77 7.88 -1.89
CA GLU A 112 11.84 8.77 -2.60
C GLU A 112 12.55 9.87 -3.38
#